data_AF-A0A1W4XRG9-F1
#
_entry.id   AF-A0A1W4XRG9-F1
#
_cell.length_a   1.000
_cell.length_b   1.000
_cell.length_c   1.000
_cell.angle_alpha   90.00
_cell.angle_beta   90.00
_cell.angle_gamma   90.00
#
_symmetry.space_group_name_H-M   'P 1'
#
loop_
_entity.id
_entity.type
_entity.pdbx_description
1 polymer ?
#
loop_
_entity_poly.entity_id
_entity_poly.type
_entity_poly.pdbx_seq_one_letter_code
_entity_poly.pdbx_strand_id
1 'polypeptide(L)'
;MRTTQTLLKQHIGWYFKKHWKIQGKRTPVITSAEKILKNAGFPVYKAEDIASDKKIEQIEENDNNNLGLLNKTHPNWHEKICYTYKDDNVLLEGLNQAKIITKTVEIKEGLPDNFTLKNATEDVHKKVKNIIFNSHLFDAETKTVNLKFKDQRKTSMELS
;
A
#
# COMPACT_ATOMS: atom_id res chain seq x y z
N MET A 1 -4.82 -12.94 35.02
CA MET A 1 -5.13 -11.50 35.16
C MET A 1 -6.64 -11.36 35.26
N ARG A 2 -7.19 -10.88 36.39
CA ARG A 2 -8.65 -10.79 36.59
C ARG A 2 -9.24 -9.70 35.68
N THR A 3 -10.34 -10.02 35.00
CA THR A 3 -11.11 -9.06 34.19
C THR A 3 -11.79 -8.05 35.10
N THR A 4 -11.20 -6.87 35.26
CA THR A 4 -11.80 -5.75 36.01
C THR A 4 -12.81 -5.00 35.13
N GLN A 5 -13.82 -4.37 35.75
CA GLN A 5 -14.82 -3.57 35.02
C GLN A 5 -14.19 -2.49 34.12
N THR A 6 -13.05 -1.94 34.54
CA THR A 6 -12.29 -0.94 33.77
C THR A 6 -11.69 -1.54 32.49
N LEU A 7 -11.15 -2.76 32.56
CA LEU A 7 -10.61 -3.49 31.41
C LEU A 7 -11.73 -3.87 30.41
N LEU A 8 -12.90 -4.26 30.92
CA LEU A 8 -14.07 -4.55 30.09
C LEU A 8 -14.55 -3.30 29.33
N LYS A 9 -14.58 -2.12 29.98
CA LYS A 9 -14.96 -0.84 29.33
C LYS A 9 -14.04 -0.45 28.18
N GLN A 10 -12.73 -0.67 28.31
CA GLN A 10 -11.75 -0.39 27.25
C GLN A 10 -11.95 -1.29 26.02
N HIS A 11 -12.35 -2.54 26.23
CA HIS A 11 -12.52 -3.53 25.16
C HIS A 11 -13.84 -3.38 24.39
N ILE A 12 -14.88 -2.85 25.03
CA ILE A 12 -16.23 -2.69 24.46
C ILE A 12 -16.21 -1.77 23.23
N GLY A 13 -15.56 -0.61 23.31
CA GLY A 13 -15.50 0.33 22.18
C GLY A 13 -14.78 -0.24 20.94
N TRP A 14 -13.69 -0.97 21.17
CA TRP A 14 -12.95 -1.66 20.10
C TRP A 14 -13.79 -2.77 19.45
N TYR A 15 -14.51 -3.55 20.25
CA TYR A 15 -15.39 -4.59 19.73
C TYR A 15 -16.53 -4.01 18.91
N PHE A 16 -17.18 -2.93 19.35
CA PHE A 16 -18.23 -2.27 18.58
C PHE A 16 -17.71 -1.71 17.25
N LYS A 17 -16.55 -1.03 17.25
CA LYS A 17 -15.93 -0.51 16.02
C LYS A 17 -15.57 -1.62 15.04
N LYS A 18 -15.02 -2.74 15.53
CA LYS A 18 -14.73 -3.93 14.73
C LYS A 18 -16.01 -4.57 14.19
N HIS A 19 -17.03 -4.69 15.02
CA HIS A 19 -18.33 -5.24 14.62
C HIS A 19 -18.99 -4.40 13.53
N TRP A 20 -19.01 -3.07 13.68
CA TRP A 20 -19.51 -2.15 12.65
C TRP A 20 -18.73 -2.25 11.34
N LYS A 21 -17.39 -2.33 11.41
CA LYS A 21 -16.55 -2.52 10.20
C LYS A 21 -16.85 -3.84 9.49
N ILE A 22 -17.12 -4.90 10.24
CA ILE A 22 -17.47 -6.21 9.68
C ILE A 22 -18.88 -6.15 9.09
N GLN A 23 -19.87 -5.66 9.84
CA GLN A 23 -21.27 -5.58 9.40
C GLN A 23 -21.45 -4.66 8.19
N GLY A 24 -20.76 -3.51 8.15
CA GLY A 24 -20.80 -2.61 6.99
C GLY A 24 -20.19 -3.20 5.72
N LYS A 25 -19.38 -4.26 5.82
CA LYS A 25 -18.85 -5.02 4.68
C LYS A 25 -19.68 -6.26 4.33
N ARG A 26 -20.66 -6.63 5.15
CA ARG A 26 -21.50 -7.80 4.87
C ARG A 26 -22.49 -7.42 3.79
N THR A 27 -22.46 -8.16 2.70
CA THR A 27 -23.55 -8.14 1.72
C THR A 27 -24.81 -8.69 2.41
N PRO A 28 -25.97 -8.03 2.27
CA PRO A 28 -27.21 -8.52 2.84
C PRO A 28 -27.47 -9.93 2.33
N VAL A 29 -27.65 -10.87 3.26
CA VAL A 29 -28.00 -12.25 2.90
C VAL A 29 -29.43 -12.25 2.39
N ILE A 30 -29.65 -12.90 1.25
CA ILE A 30 -31.00 -13.11 0.70
C ILE A 30 -31.75 -13.99 1.68
N THR A 31 -32.45 -13.33 2.60
CA THR A 31 -33.32 -13.98 3.56
C THR A 31 -34.55 -14.33 2.76
N SER A 32 -34.96 -15.60 2.70
CA SER A 32 -36.11 -16.10 1.90
C SER A 32 -37.47 -15.53 2.32
N ALA A 33 -37.48 -14.37 2.99
CA ALA A 33 -38.61 -13.57 3.42
C ALA A 33 -39.60 -13.30 2.30
N GLU A 34 -39.15 -13.08 1.06
CA GLU A 34 -40.04 -12.93 -0.09
C GLU A 34 -40.99 -14.12 -0.26
N LYS A 35 -40.45 -15.34 -0.14
CA LYS A 35 -41.25 -16.58 -0.26
C LYS A 35 -42.23 -16.73 0.90
N ILE A 36 -41.80 -16.38 2.11
CA ILE A 36 -42.62 -16.46 3.33
C ILE A 36 -43.80 -15.49 3.25
N LEU A 37 -43.55 -14.23 2.84
CA LEU A 37 -44.58 -13.20 2.73
C LEU A 37 -45.61 -13.52 1.64
N LYS A 38 -45.17 -14.04 0.49
CA LYS A 38 -46.06 -14.54 -0.56
C LYS A 38 -46.96 -15.67 -0.07
N ASN A 39 -46.41 -16.64 0.65
CA ASN A 39 -47.18 -17.78 1.20
C ASN A 39 -48.19 -17.34 2.27
N ALA A 40 -47.92 -16.25 2.98
CA ALA A 40 -48.83 -15.67 3.97
C ALA A 40 -49.89 -14.73 3.35
N GLY A 41 -49.94 -14.61 2.02
CA GLY A 41 -50.94 -13.81 1.30
C GLY A 41 -50.67 -12.30 1.27
N PHE A 42 -49.47 -11.86 1.65
CA PHE A 42 -49.10 -10.44 1.57
C PHE A 42 -48.61 -10.09 0.17
N PRO A 43 -49.01 -8.93 -0.39
CA PRO A 43 -48.47 -8.45 -1.65
C PRO A 43 -47.01 -8.02 -1.46
N VAL A 44 -46.12 -8.56 -2.29
CA VAL A 44 -44.70 -8.19 -2.29
C VAL A 44 -44.40 -7.40 -3.55
N TYR A 45 -43.97 -6.15 -3.37
CA TYR A 45 -43.59 -5.23 -4.43
C TYR A 45 -42.06 -5.20 -4.58
N LYS A 46 -41.56 -5.06 -5.80
CA LYS A 46 -40.13 -4.81 -6.04
C LYS A 46 -39.82 -3.35 -5.74
N ALA A 47 -38.57 -3.06 -5.38
CA ALA A 47 -38.13 -1.69 -5.13
C ALA A 47 -38.35 -0.79 -6.36
N GLU A 48 -38.24 -1.38 -7.57
CA GLU A 48 -38.50 -0.75 -8.86
C GLU A 48 -39.96 -0.28 -9.02
N ASP A 49 -40.92 -0.96 -8.38
CA ASP A 49 -42.35 -0.63 -8.48
C ASP A 49 -42.72 0.60 -7.63
N ILE A 50 -41.85 1.00 -6.69
CA ILE A 50 -42.07 2.07 -5.70
C ILE A 50 -41.13 3.26 -5.96
N ALA A 51 -39.92 3.00 -6.45
CA ALA A 51 -38.95 4.03 -6.76
C ALA A 51 -39.39 4.84 -7.99
N SER A 52 -39.67 6.12 -7.81
CA SER A 52 -40.07 7.02 -8.90
C SER A 52 -38.98 7.12 -9.99
N ASP A 53 -39.44 7.13 -11.25
CA ASP A 53 -38.70 6.99 -12.52
C ASP A 53 -37.57 8.00 -12.76
N LYS A 54 -36.51 7.98 -11.96
CA LYS A 54 -35.20 8.47 -12.41
C LYS A 54 -34.37 7.26 -12.81
N LYS A 55 -34.66 6.72 -14.00
CA LYS A 55 -33.74 5.82 -14.69
C LYS A 55 -32.46 6.60 -14.96
N ILE A 56 -31.47 6.37 -14.12
CA ILE A 56 -30.09 6.75 -14.44
C ILE A 56 -29.71 5.79 -15.57
N GLU A 57 -29.65 6.31 -16.80
CA GLU A 57 -29.14 5.55 -17.92
C GLU A 57 -27.73 5.07 -17.55
N GLN A 58 -27.51 3.75 -17.60
CA GLN A 58 -26.17 3.22 -17.47
C GLN A 58 -25.39 3.70 -18.70
N ILE A 59 -24.59 4.75 -18.50
CA ILE A 59 -23.64 5.20 -19.49
C ILE A 59 -22.67 4.03 -19.65
N GLU A 60 -22.70 3.39 -20.82
CA GLU A 60 -21.63 2.51 -21.25
C GLU A 60 -20.39 3.41 -21.41
N GLU A 61 -19.60 3.53 -20.35
CA GLU A 61 -18.29 4.17 -20.43
C GLU A 61 -17.48 3.36 -21.45
N ASN A 62 -17.26 3.95 -22.62
CA ASN A 62 -16.28 3.48 -23.58
C ASN A 62 -14.92 3.50 -22.87
N ASP A 63 -14.58 2.35 -22.32
CA ASP A 63 -13.45 2.03 -21.45
C ASP A 63 -12.11 2.12 -22.19
N ASN A 64 -11.83 3.25 -22.83
CA ASN A 64 -10.53 3.52 -23.46
C ASN A 64 -9.39 3.66 -22.43
N ASN A 65 -9.71 3.63 -21.13
CA ASN A 65 -8.76 3.72 -20.02
C ASN A 65 -8.71 2.47 -19.13
N ASN A 66 -9.47 1.42 -19.43
CA ASN A 66 -9.30 0.16 -18.73
C ASN A 66 -8.10 -0.57 -19.33
N LEU A 67 -6.94 -0.33 -18.72
CA LEU A 67 -5.88 -1.33 -18.67
C LEU A 67 -6.53 -2.60 -18.11
N GLY A 68 -7.03 -3.44 -19.00
CA GLY A 68 -7.88 -4.57 -18.66
C GLY A 68 -7.24 -5.44 -17.59
N LEU A 69 -8.07 -6.11 -16.79
CA LEU A 69 -7.58 -7.07 -15.80
C LEU A 69 -6.50 -7.96 -16.44
N LEU A 70 -5.38 -8.14 -15.73
CA LEU A 70 -4.24 -8.98 -16.11
C LEU A 70 -4.65 -10.48 -16.11
N ASN A 71 -5.60 -10.81 -16.96
CA ASN A 71 -6.16 -12.12 -17.18
C ASN A 71 -5.49 -12.76 -18.42
N LYS A 72 -5.86 -14.00 -18.72
CA LYS A 72 -5.39 -14.72 -19.92
C LYS A 72 -5.71 -14.01 -21.24
N THR A 73 -6.65 -13.06 -21.23
CA THR A 73 -7.04 -12.24 -22.37
C THR A 73 -6.13 -11.03 -22.58
N HIS A 74 -5.18 -10.75 -21.69
CA HIS A 74 -4.25 -9.62 -21.82
C HIS A 74 -3.17 -9.94 -22.86
N PRO A 75 -2.82 -9.02 -23.79
CA PRO A 75 -1.85 -9.28 -24.86
C PRO A 75 -0.45 -9.63 -24.36
N ASN A 76 -0.08 -9.11 -23.18
CA ASN A 76 1.19 -9.42 -22.51
C ASN A 76 1.08 -10.57 -21.49
N TRP A 77 0.11 -11.47 -21.65
CA TRP A 77 -0.04 -12.63 -20.76
C TRP A 77 0.84 -13.79 -21.23
N HIS A 78 1.45 -14.47 -20.26
CA HIS A 78 2.29 -15.65 -20.49
C HIS A 78 1.92 -16.76 -19.51
N GLU A 79 1.96 -18.02 -19.95
CA GLU A 79 1.70 -19.20 -19.11
C GLU A 79 2.78 -19.42 -18.04
N LYS A 80 4.03 -19.07 -18.36
CA LYS A 80 5.15 -19.25 -17.47
C LYS A 80 5.17 -18.17 -16.39
N ILE A 81 5.23 -18.59 -15.13
CA ILE A 81 5.37 -17.69 -13.99
C ILE A 81 6.72 -16.95 -14.09
N CYS A 82 6.67 -15.63 -14.05
CA CYS A 82 7.83 -14.76 -14.01
C CYS A 82 7.88 -14.04 -12.64
N TYR A 83 8.95 -14.24 -11.89
CA TYR A 83 9.17 -13.53 -10.63
C TYR A 83 9.77 -12.15 -10.91
N THR A 84 9.15 -11.10 -10.35
CA THR A 84 9.63 -9.72 -10.50
C THR A 84 10.15 -9.19 -9.18
N TYR A 85 11.31 -8.55 -9.21
CA TYR A 85 11.89 -7.84 -8.07
C TYR A 85 11.71 -6.32 -8.23
N LYS A 86 11.22 -5.64 -7.19
CA LYS A 86 10.98 -4.19 -7.13
C LYS A 86 11.51 -3.63 -5.81
N ASP A 87 11.57 -2.31 -5.68
CA ASP A 87 12.09 -1.61 -4.48
C ASP A 87 11.35 -1.98 -3.18
N ASP A 88 10.08 -2.38 -3.27
CA ASP A 88 9.26 -2.79 -2.12
C ASP A 88 9.54 -4.24 -1.65
N ASN A 89 10.33 -5.00 -2.41
CA ASN A 89 10.61 -6.40 -2.11
C ASN A 89 11.84 -6.52 -1.21
N VAL A 90 11.74 -7.37 -0.19
CA VAL A 90 12.85 -7.66 0.73
C VAL A 90 13.24 -9.12 0.59
N LEU A 91 14.52 -9.40 0.30
CA LEU A 91 15.07 -10.75 0.21
C LEU A 91 15.22 -11.37 1.61
N LEU A 92 14.87 -12.64 1.75
CA LEU A 92 14.89 -13.34 3.04
C LEU A 92 16.32 -13.52 3.57
N GLU A 93 17.24 -13.95 2.69
CA GLU A 93 18.65 -14.18 3.04
C GLU A 93 19.55 -13.01 2.61
N GLY A 94 18.96 -11.90 2.15
CA GLY A 94 19.66 -10.70 1.73
C GLY A 94 20.69 -10.95 0.63
N LEU A 95 21.95 -10.60 0.90
CA LEU A 95 23.05 -10.64 -0.07
C LEU A 95 23.34 -12.06 -0.58
N ASN A 96 23.21 -13.09 0.26
CA ASN A 96 23.50 -14.47 -0.17
C ASN A 96 22.51 -14.94 -1.23
N GLN A 97 21.22 -14.63 -1.04
CA GLN A 97 20.19 -14.87 -2.03
C GLN A 97 20.43 -14.03 -3.30
N ALA A 98 20.81 -12.76 -3.16
CA ALA A 98 21.10 -11.89 -4.29
C ALA A 98 22.22 -12.47 -5.19
N LYS A 99 23.33 -12.93 -4.59
CA LYS A 99 24.48 -13.53 -5.31
C LYS A 99 24.07 -14.72 -6.18
N ILE A 100 23.17 -15.57 -5.68
CA ILE A 100 22.67 -16.74 -6.40
C ILE A 100 21.81 -16.29 -7.59
N ILE A 101 20.90 -15.33 -7.37
CA ILE A 101 20.01 -14.81 -8.41
C ILE A 101 20.80 -14.13 -9.54
N THR A 102 21.82 -13.33 -9.19
CA THR A 102 22.62 -12.57 -10.17
C THR A 102 23.82 -13.35 -10.71
N LYS A 103 24.09 -14.54 -10.17
CA LYS A 103 25.29 -15.35 -10.48
C LYS A 103 26.58 -14.53 -10.31
N THR A 104 26.67 -13.77 -9.21
CA THR A 104 27.82 -12.91 -8.89
C THR A 104 28.56 -13.41 -7.66
N VAL A 105 29.82 -12.99 -7.54
CA VAL A 105 30.68 -13.28 -6.39
C VAL A 105 30.87 -11.99 -5.59
N GLU A 106 30.87 -12.12 -4.27
CA GLU A 106 31.18 -11.01 -3.37
C GLU A 106 32.70 -10.86 -3.20
N ILE A 107 33.18 -9.64 -3.38
CA ILE A 107 34.55 -9.26 -3.02
C ILE A 107 34.56 -9.04 -1.51
N LYS A 108 35.43 -9.76 -0.80
CA LYS A 108 35.44 -9.78 0.68
C LYS A 108 35.67 -8.40 1.27
N GLU A 109 36.56 -7.60 0.68
CA GLU A 109 36.92 -6.29 1.19
C GLU A 109 37.30 -5.33 0.07
N GLY A 110 36.93 -4.06 0.24
CA GLY A 110 37.41 -2.95 -0.57
C GLY A 110 36.66 -2.68 -1.88
N LEU A 111 36.99 -1.53 -2.45
CA LEU A 111 36.67 -1.19 -3.84
C LEU A 111 37.79 -1.72 -4.75
N PRO A 112 37.55 -1.86 -6.07
CA PRO A 112 38.60 -2.20 -7.01
C PRO A 112 39.79 -1.23 -6.94
N ASP A 113 41.01 -1.73 -7.14
CA ASP A 113 42.28 -0.97 -7.02
C ASP A 113 42.35 0.29 -7.90
N ASN A 114 41.55 0.32 -8.96
CA ASN A 114 41.43 1.47 -9.86
C ASN A 114 40.81 2.72 -9.19
N PHE A 115 40.16 2.57 -8.04
CA PHE A 115 39.58 3.68 -7.28
C PHE A 115 40.53 4.14 -6.17
N THR A 116 41.60 4.85 -6.55
CA THR A 116 42.46 5.50 -5.55
C THR A 116 41.73 6.71 -4.96
N LEU A 117 41.37 6.63 -3.69
CA LEU A 117 40.78 7.74 -2.95
C LEU A 117 41.82 8.86 -2.79
N LYS A 118 41.72 9.91 -3.61
CA LYS A 118 42.47 11.14 -3.36
C LYS A 118 41.91 11.81 -2.11
N ASN A 119 42.79 12.25 -1.21
CA ASN A 119 42.37 13.03 -0.05
C ASN A 119 41.56 14.25 -0.52
N ALA A 120 40.34 14.40 0.02
CA ALA A 120 39.50 15.53 -0.31
C ALA A 120 40.12 16.82 0.24
N THR A 121 39.88 17.94 -0.45
CA THR A 121 40.31 19.25 0.04
C THR A 121 39.48 19.67 1.26
N GLU A 122 40.05 20.52 2.12
CA GLU A 122 39.37 20.99 3.34
C GLU A 122 38.03 21.70 3.04
N ASP A 123 37.94 22.36 1.87
CA ASP A 123 36.72 23.01 1.40
C ASP A 123 35.57 22.03 1.15
N VAL A 124 35.87 20.83 0.63
CA VAL A 124 34.88 19.77 0.44
C VAL A 124 34.36 19.29 1.78
N HIS A 125 35.24 19.12 2.77
CA HIS A 125 34.83 18.75 4.12
C HIS A 125 33.91 19.78 4.77
N LYS A 126 34.22 21.09 4.61
CA LYS A 126 33.35 22.17 5.10
C LYS A 126 31.98 22.15 4.43
N LYS A 127 31.94 21.95 3.11
CA LYS A 127 30.67 21.83 2.37
C LYS A 127 29.85 20.62 2.82
N VAL A 128 30.46 19.45 2.95
CA VAL A 128 29.78 18.24 3.44
C VAL A 128 29.22 18.46 4.84
N LYS A 129 30.01 19.07 5.74
CA LYS A 129 29.56 19.42 7.09
C LYS A 129 28.34 20.36 7.07
N ASN A 130 28.36 21.38 6.23
CA ASN A 130 27.22 22.29 6.07
C ASN A 130 25.99 21.58 5.50
N ILE A 131 26.14 20.65 4.54
CA ILE A 131 25.02 19.86 3.99
C ILE A 131 24.40 18.97 5.07
N ILE A 132 25.23 18.34 5.90
CA ILE A 132 24.76 17.52 7.03
C ILE A 132 24.00 18.39 8.04
N PHE A 133 24.53 19.55 8.42
CA PHE A 133 23.83 20.45 9.34
C PHE A 133 22.55 21.04 8.75
N ASN A 134 22.56 21.40 7.47
CA ASN A 134 21.36 21.89 6.80
C ASN A 134 20.26 20.82 6.80
N SER A 135 20.58 19.58 6.45
CA SER A 135 19.59 18.48 6.39
C SER A 135 19.05 18.03 7.75
N HIS A 136 19.78 18.24 8.84
CA HIS A 136 19.42 17.72 10.17
C HIS A 136 19.00 18.80 11.18
N LEU A 137 19.57 20.00 11.09
CA LEU A 137 19.48 21.03 12.12
C LEU A 137 18.91 22.36 11.61
N PHE A 138 19.37 22.84 10.46
CA PHE A 138 19.00 24.17 9.96
C PHE A 138 17.79 24.17 9.03
N ASP A 139 17.30 23.01 8.59
CA ASP A 139 16.03 22.92 7.88
C ASP A 139 14.89 23.29 8.84
N ALA A 140 14.22 24.40 8.58
CA ALA A 140 13.28 25.06 9.49
C ALA A 140 11.91 24.35 9.58
N GLU A 141 11.65 23.35 8.73
CA GLU A 141 10.42 22.56 8.78
C GLU A 141 10.47 21.48 9.87
N THR A 142 10.21 21.86 11.11
CA THR A 142 9.90 20.90 12.18
C THR A 142 8.44 20.44 12.10
N LYS A 143 8.07 19.71 11.04
CA LYS A 143 6.96 18.75 11.21
C LYS A 143 7.44 17.75 12.26
N THR A 144 6.70 17.61 13.36
CA THR A 144 6.95 16.62 14.41
C THR A 144 7.48 15.34 13.79
N VAL A 145 8.78 15.12 13.94
CA VAL A 145 9.48 13.96 13.38
C VAL A 145 9.04 12.77 14.21
N ASN A 146 7.83 12.27 13.95
CA ASN A 146 7.58 10.85 14.08
C ASN A 146 8.67 10.23 13.23
N LEU A 147 9.64 9.56 13.86
CA LEU A 147 10.78 8.85 13.28
C LEU A 147 10.30 7.76 12.31
N LYS A 148 9.63 8.16 11.24
CA LYS A 148 9.41 7.41 10.03
C LYS A 148 10.51 7.92 9.13
N PHE A 149 11.61 7.17 9.05
CA PHE A 149 12.61 7.31 8.01
C PHE A 149 11.92 7.19 6.65
N LYS A 150 11.33 8.28 6.16
CA LYS A 150 10.75 8.35 4.82
C LYS A 150 11.69 9.24 4.02
N ASP A 151 12.40 8.59 3.12
CA ASP A 151 13.52 9.09 2.30
C ASP A 151 13.54 10.61 2.06
N GLN A 152 14.59 11.25 2.57
CA GLN A 152 15.00 12.60 2.17
C GLN A 152 15.55 12.67 0.71
N ARG A 153 15.47 11.56 -0.05
CA ARG A 153 16.06 11.43 -1.39
C ARG A 153 15.20 11.94 -2.56
N LYS A 154 13.98 12.45 -2.32
CA LYS A 154 13.08 12.91 -3.41
C LYS A 154 13.21 14.39 -3.78
N THR A 155 13.72 15.25 -2.91
CA THR A 155 13.57 16.70 -3.09
C THR A 155 14.58 17.32 -4.06
N SER A 156 15.65 16.63 -4.46
CA SER A 156 16.68 17.19 -5.34
C SER A 156 16.49 16.93 -6.84
N MET A 157 15.46 16.17 -7.25
CA MET A 157 15.19 15.89 -8.67
C MET A 157 14.15 16.82 -9.31
N GLU A 158 13.44 17.66 -8.53
CA GLU A 158 12.38 18.55 -9.05
C GLU A 158 12.87 19.97 -9.36
N LEU A 159 14.18 20.24 -9.26
CA LEU A 159 14.78 21.57 -9.51
C LEU A 159 15.84 21.56 -10.63
N SER A 160 15.77 20.60 -11.56
CA SER A 160 16.63 20.55 -12.77
C SER A 160 15.82 20.87 -14.02
#